data_AF-A0A2D4JNW5-F1
#
_entry.id   AF-A0A2D4JNW5-F1
#
_cell.length_a   1.000
_cell.length_b   1.000
_cell.length_c   1.000
_cell.angle_alpha   90.00
_cell.angle_beta   90.00
_cell.angle_gamma   90.00
#
_symmetry.space_group_name_H-M   'P 1'
#
loop_
_entity.id
_entity.type
_entity.pdbx_description
1 polymer ?
#
loop_
_entity_poly.entity_id
_entity_poly.type
_entity_poly.pdbx_seq_one_letter_code
_entity_poly.pdbx_strand_id
1 'polypeptide(L)'
;MAPVQLESHQLVPVGGGPASAPAPQPPGTATAATSPGYRLSTLIDFLLHRTYAELTVLADLLPRKTDMERKIEIVQFASRTRQLFVRLLALVKWANNAGKVEKCAMISSFLD
;
A
#
# COMPACT_ATOMS: atom_id res chain seq x y z
N MET A 1 9.00 35.61 45.91
CA MET A 1 8.00 35.05 46.84
C MET A 1 6.64 35.20 46.19
N ALA A 2 6.04 34.05 45.84
CA ALA A 2 4.73 33.84 45.18
C ALA A 2 3.56 34.14 46.16
N PRO A 3 2.24 33.98 45.83
CA PRO A 3 1.67 33.19 44.72
C PRO A 3 0.36 33.67 44.03
N VAL A 4 0.17 33.15 42.80
CA VAL A 4 -1.02 32.46 42.21
C VAL A 4 -2.41 33.12 42.32
N GLN A 5 -3.11 33.34 41.19
CA GLN A 5 -4.46 32.78 40.98
C GLN A 5 -4.82 32.60 39.49
N LEU A 6 -5.31 31.42 39.20
CA LEU A 6 -5.76 30.86 37.92
C LEU A 6 -7.29 30.80 38.01
N GLU A 7 -8.03 31.63 37.29
CA GLU A 7 -9.49 31.47 37.14
C GLU A 7 -10.01 32.30 35.95
N SER A 8 -10.09 31.70 34.77
CA SER A 8 -10.79 32.29 33.61
C SER A 8 -11.98 31.41 33.26
N HIS A 9 -12.98 31.41 34.14
CA HIS A 9 -14.32 30.92 33.86
C HIS A 9 -15.22 32.08 33.41
N GLN A 10 -15.39 32.15 32.09
CA GLN A 10 -16.65 32.40 31.37
C GLN A 10 -17.67 33.35 32.00
N LEU A 11 -17.92 34.48 31.32
CA LEU A 11 -19.24 35.13 31.30
C LEU A 11 -19.51 35.75 29.91
N VAL A 12 -20.63 35.32 29.35
CA VAL A 12 -21.29 35.67 28.08
C VAL A 12 -21.54 37.19 27.94
N PRO A 13 -21.68 37.70 26.70
CA PRO A 13 -22.78 38.61 26.43
C PRO A 13 -23.71 38.10 25.32
N VAL A 14 -25.00 38.20 25.66
CA VAL A 14 -26.20 38.05 24.84
C VAL A 14 -26.17 39.01 23.66
N GLY A 15 -26.56 38.52 22.47
CA GLY A 15 -26.85 39.38 21.31
C GLY A 15 -27.24 38.56 20.09
N GLY A 16 -28.55 38.44 19.83
CA GLY A 16 -29.10 37.68 18.71
C GLY A 16 -28.98 38.39 17.35
N GLY A 17 -28.91 37.59 16.29
CA GLY A 17 -28.99 38.02 14.88
C GLY A 17 -28.55 36.89 13.94
N PRO A 18 -29.15 36.73 12.75
CA PRO A 18 -29.39 35.42 12.14
C PRO A 18 -28.25 34.90 11.22
N ALA A 19 -28.15 33.57 11.15
CA ALA A 19 -27.61 32.76 10.05
C ALA A 19 -26.30 33.23 9.38
N SER A 20 -25.16 32.93 10.00
CA SER A 20 -23.88 32.89 9.28
C SER A 20 -23.81 31.61 8.44
N ALA A 21 -23.79 31.79 7.12
CA ALA A 21 -23.51 30.76 6.14
C ALA A 21 -22.19 30.01 6.43
N PRO A 22 -22.02 28.75 5.98
CA PRO A 22 -20.76 28.05 6.09
C PRO A 22 -19.66 28.85 5.37
N ALA A 23 -18.55 29.11 6.05
CA ALA A 23 -17.39 29.77 5.44
C ALA A 23 -16.98 29.05 4.14
N PRO A 24 -16.62 29.78 3.06
CA PRO A 24 -16.09 29.16 1.86
C PRO A 24 -14.77 28.46 2.24
N GLN A 25 -14.75 27.14 2.09
CA GLN A 25 -13.51 26.37 2.22
C GLN A 25 -12.52 26.88 1.16
N PRO A 26 -11.23 27.08 1.51
CA PRO A 26 -10.24 27.55 0.54
C PRO A 26 -10.15 26.56 -0.64
N PRO A 27 -10.23 27.02 -1.89
CA PRO A 27 -9.99 26.20 -3.07
C PRO A 27 -8.50 25.91 -3.14
N GLY A 28 -8.07 24.79 -2.54
CA GLY A 28 -6.66 24.46 -2.45
C GLY A 28 -6.32 23.16 -1.73
N THR A 29 -7.29 22.47 -1.13
CA THR A 29 -7.09 21.05 -0.80
C THR A 29 -7.26 20.24 -2.08
N ALA A 30 -6.33 20.43 -3.03
CA ALA A 30 -6.06 19.40 -3.99
C ALA A 30 -5.75 18.14 -3.17
N THR A 31 -6.71 17.22 -3.13
CA THR A 31 -6.45 15.84 -2.75
C THR A 31 -5.41 15.36 -3.74
N ALA A 32 -4.13 15.56 -3.39
CA ALA A 32 -3.01 15.00 -4.13
C ALA A 32 -3.37 13.54 -4.36
N ALA A 33 -3.47 13.16 -5.64
CA ALA A 33 -3.82 11.82 -6.02
C ALA A 33 -2.78 10.89 -5.42
N THR A 34 -3.06 10.35 -4.23
CA THR A 34 -2.29 9.27 -3.63
C THR A 34 -2.39 8.12 -4.61
N SER A 35 -1.37 7.99 -5.45
CA SER A 35 -1.20 6.82 -6.28
C SER A 35 -1.28 5.62 -5.34
N PRO A 36 -2.20 4.66 -5.55
CA PRO A 36 -2.39 3.58 -4.61
C PRO A 36 -1.12 2.72 -4.59
N GLY A 37 -0.30 2.92 -3.57
CA GLY A 37 0.89 2.09 -3.32
C GLY A 37 0.47 0.72 -2.80
N TYR A 38 1.00 -0.35 -3.40
CA TYR A 38 0.80 -1.71 -2.92
C TYR A 38 1.88 -2.06 -1.90
N ARG A 39 1.47 -2.60 -0.74
CA ARG A 39 2.45 -3.08 0.25
C ARG A 39 3.16 -4.34 -0.26
N LEU A 40 4.49 -4.31 -0.20
CA LEU A 40 5.33 -5.46 -0.55
C LEU A 40 4.97 -6.72 0.23
N SER A 41 4.61 -6.59 1.51
CA SER A 41 4.17 -7.72 2.34
C SER A 41 2.98 -8.46 1.73
N THR A 42 1.94 -7.72 1.31
CA THR A 42 0.76 -8.29 0.66
C THR A 42 1.11 -9.00 -0.63
N LEU A 43 2.06 -8.47 -1.40
CA LEU A 43 2.53 -9.12 -2.63
C LEU A 43 3.26 -10.43 -2.35
N ILE A 44 4.09 -10.45 -1.29
CA ILE A 44 4.81 -11.65 -0.84
C ILE A 44 3.82 -12.71 -0.37
N ASP A 45 2.87 -12.35 0.49
CA ASP A 45 1.85 -13.27 1.01
C ASP A 45 1.02 -13.87 -0.14
N PHE A 46 0.63 -13.04 -1.10
CA PHE A 46 -0.11 -13.49 -2.27
C PHE A 46 0.71 -14.47 -3.14
N LEU A 47 1.98 -14.15 -3.42
CA LEU A 47 2.83 -15.04 -4.22
C LEU A 47 3.05 -16.38 -3.50
N LEU A 48 3.28 -16.36 -2.18
CA LEU A 48 3.45 -17.58 -1.39
C LEU A 48 2.21 -18.46 -1.44
N HIS A 49 1.03 -17.90 -1.16
CA HIS A 49 -0.23 -18.65 -1.22
C HIS A 49 -0.48 -19.22 -2.62
N ARG A 50 -0.26 -18.41 -3.67
CA ARG A 50 -0.44 -18.84 -5.05
C ARG A 50 0.50 -19.99 -5.40
N THR A 51 1.80 -19.87 -5.10
CA THR A 51 2.78 -20.93 -5.40
C THR A 51 2.47 -22.21 -4.64
N TYR A 52 2.06 -22.11 -3.37
CA TYR A 52 1.68 -23.27 -2.58
C TYR A 52 0.43 -23.98 -3.13
N ALA A 53 -0.58 -23.21 -3.54
CA ALA A 53 -1.77 -23.76 -4.18
C ALA A 53 -1.44 -24.46 -5.51
N GLU A 54 -0.63 -23.82 -6.37
CA GLU A 54 -0.17 -24.43 -7.62
C GLU A 54 0.66 -25.70 -7.38
N LEU A 55 1.50 -25.73 -6.33
CA LEU A 55 2.27 -26.90 -5.92
C LEU A 55 1.37 -28.04 -5.44
N THR A 56 0.34 -27.75 -4.65
CA THR A 56 -0.60 -28.74 -4.13
C THR A 56 -1.35 -29.41 -5.27
N VAL A 57 -1.87 -28.61 -6.21
CA VAL A 57 -2.55 -29.13 -7.41
C VAL A 57 -1.61 -29.99 -8.26
N LEU A 58 -0.36 -29.55 -8.43
CA LEU A 58 0.66 -30.32 -9.15
C LEU A 58 0.93 -31.66 -8.46
N ALA A 59 1.05 -31.68 -7.14
CA ALA A 59 1.27 -32.89 -6.34
C ALA A 59 0.12 -33.89 -6.46
N ASP A 60 -1.13 -33.43 -6.51
CA ASP A 60 -2.31 -34.29 -6.66
C ASP A 60 -2.42 -34.92 -8.07
N LEU A 61 -1.94 -34.20 -9.09
CA LEU A 61 -2.00 -34.64 -10.48
C LEU A 61 -0.84 -35.57 -10.87
N LEU A 62 0.30 -35.45 -10.18
CA LEU A 62 1.55 -36.16 -10.48
C LEU A 62 1.44 -37.70 -10.50
N PRO A 63 0.73 -38.35 -9.55
CA PRO A 63 0.62 -39.81 -9.50
C PRO A 63 -0.10 -40.42 -10.70
N ARG A 64 -0.90 -39.62 -11.41
CA ARG A 64 -1.79 -40.08 -12.50
C ARG A 64 -1.15 -39.92 -13.90
N LYS A 65 0.06 -39.37 -13.98
CA LYS A 65 0.79 -39.01 -15.21
C LYS A 65 1.96 -39.96 -15.48
N THR A 66 2.35 -40.09 -16.75
CA THR A 66 3.56 -40.83 -17.13
C THR A 66 4.83 -40.10 -16.63
N ASP A 67 5.94 -40.82 -16.46
CA ASP A 67 7.18 -40.23 -15.94
C ASP A 67 7.70 -39.06 -16.77
N MET A 68 7.52 -39.11 -18.10
CA MET A 68 7.96 -38.06 -19.01
C MET A 68 7.11 -36.78 -18.83
N GLU A 69 5.78 -36.92 -18.79
CA GLU A 69 4.86 -35.80 -18.56
C GLU A 69 5.08 -35.18 -17.18
N ARG A 70 5.26 -36.02 -16.14
CA ARG A 70 5.60 -35.57 -14.79
C ARG A 70 6.85 -34.69 -14.79
N LYS A 71 7.92 -35.13 -15.47
CA LYS A 71 9.17 -34.36 -15.55
C LYS A 71 8.95 -33.00 -16.21
N ILE A 72 8.18 -32.96 -17.30
CA ILE A 72 7.87 -31.72 -18.01
C ILE A 72 7.10 -30.76 -17.10
N GLU A 73 6.06 -31.23 -16.41
CA GLU A 73 5.25 -30.38 -15.53
C GLU A 73 6.05 -29.83 -14.36
N ILE A 74 6.90 -30.65 -13.72
CA ILE A 74 7.78 -30.20 -12.64
C ILE A 74 8.72 -29.09 -13.13
N VAL A 75 9.36 -29.28 -14.28
CA VAL A 75 10.31 -28.29 -14.84
C VAL A 75 9.59 -27.00 -15.23
N GLN A 76 8.40 -27.10 -15.81
CA GLN A 76 7.57 -25.94 -16.18
C GLN A 76 7.12 -25.16 -14.94
N PHE A 77 6.64 -25.86 -13.91
CA PHE A 77 6.27 -25.26 -12.63
C PHE A 77 7.46 -24.56 -11.97
N ALA A 78 8.61 -25.24 -11.90
CA ALA A 78 9.83 -24.67 -11.32
C ALA A 78 10.28 -23.42 -12.08
N SER A 79 10.24 -23.46 -13.42
CA SER A 79 10.61 -22.32 -14.26
C SER A 79 9.68 -21.13 -14.08
N ARG A 80 8.36 -21.35 -14.09
CA ARG A 80 7.34 -20.32 -13.83
C ARG A 80 7.52 -19.69 -12.44
N THR A 81 7.63 -20.53 -11.42
CA THR A 81 7.80 -20.11 -10.03
C THR A 81 9.06 -19.28 -9.87
N ARG A 82 10.19 -19.74 -10.41
CA ARG A 82 11.45 -18.98 -10.40
C ARG A 82 11.29 -17.59 -11.00
N GLN A 83 10.63 -17.47 -12.16
CA GLN A 83 10.45 -16.17 -12.80
C GLN A 83 9.62 -15.20 -11.93
N LEU A 84 8.58 -15.69 -11.26
CA LEU A 84 7.77 -14.88 -10.33
C LEU A 84 8.63 -14.36 -9.16
N PHE A 85 9.41 -15.23 -8.53
CA PHE A 85 10.27 -14.83 -7.41
C PHE A 85 11.44 -13.93 -7.84
N VAL A 86 11.97 -14.09 -9.05
CA VAL A 86 12.97 -13.17 -9.59
C VAL A 86 12.39 -11.77 -9.79
N ARG A 87 11.15 -11.66 -10.31
CA ARG A 87 10.46 -10.36 -10.44
C ARG A 87 10.17 -9.75 -9.07
N LEU A 88 9.71 -10.54 -8.10
CA LEU A 88 9.51 -10.09 -6.72
C LEU A 88 10.82 -9.58 -6.10
N LEU A 89 11.93 -10.31 -6.29
CA LEU A 89 13.24 -9.88 -5.81
C LEU A 89 13.66 -8.54 -6.41
N ALA A 90 13.40 -8.31 -7.70
CA ALA A 90 13.66 -7.03 -8.34
C ALA A 90 12.85 -5.89 -7.68
N LEU A 91 11.57 -6.13 -7.37
CA LEU A 91 10.72 -5.16 -6.66
C LEU A 91 11.25 -4.86 -5.25
N VAL A 92 11.66 -5.89 -4.49
CA VAL A 92 12.25 -5.73 -3.15
C VAL A 92 13.52 -4.88 -3.22
N LYS A 93 14.41 -5.17 -4.18
CA LYS A 93 15.64 -4.37 -4.38
C LYS A 93 15.34 -2.93 -4.80
N TRP A 94 14.31 -2.72 -5.62
CA TRP A 94 13.87 -1.39 -6.04
C TRP A 94 13.28 -0.59 -4.87
N ALA A 95 12.48 -1.23 -4.00
CA ALA A 95 11.82 -0.57 -2.87
C ALA A 95 12.77 0.08 -1.87
N ASN A 96 14.00 -0.42 -1.74
CA ASN A 96 15.06 0.25 -0.97
C ASN A 96 15.35 1.68 -1.46
N ASN A 97 15.03 2.00 -2.72
CA ASN A 97 15.19 3.32 -3.31
C ASN A 97 13.85 4.05 -3.54
N ALA A 98 12.70 3.44 -3.24
CA ALA A 98 11.38 4.01 -3.53
C ALA A 98 11.15 5.36 -2.83
N GLY A 99 11.73 5.57 -1.64
CA GLY A 99 11.63 6.86 -0.93
C GLY A 99 12.23 8.05 -1.69
N LYS A 100 13.13 7.84 -2.65
CA LYS A 100 13.62 8.91 -3.55
C LYS A 100 12.56 9.27 -4.60
N VAL A 101 11.89 8.26 -5.14
CA VAL A 101 10.84 8.41 -6.15
C VAL A 101 9.62 9.10 -5.54
N GLU A 102 9.24 8.75 -4.31
CA GLU A 102 8.13 9.37 -3.58
C GLU A 102 8.33 10.89 -3.41
N LYS A 103 9.55 11.32 -3.07
CA LYS A 103 9.87 12.75 -2.96
C LYS A 103 9.72 13.48 -4.29
N CYS A 104 10.19 12.86 -5.37
CA CYS A 104 10.01 13.43 -6.72
C CYS A 104 8.53 13.51 -7.09
N ALA A 105 7.74 12.47 -6.79
CA ALA A 105 6.30 12.47 -7.03
C ALA A 105 5.59 13.58 -6.24
N MET A 106 5.97 13.82 -4.99
CA MET A 106 5.45 14.91 -4.16
C MET A 106 5.77 16.28 -4.75
N ILE A 107 7.01 16.50 -5.21
CA ILE A 107 7.40 17.75 -5.88
C ILE A 107 6.63 17.93 -7.19
N SER A 108 6.55 16.89 -8.02
CA SER A 108 5.77 16.92 -9.25
C SER A 108 4.29 17.23 -8.99
N SER A 109 3.68 16.67 -7.95
CA SER A 109 2.30 16.96 -7.56
C SER A 109 2.08 18.38 -7.01
N PHE A 110 3.14 19.05 -6.58
CA PHE A 110 3.08 20.45 -6.14
C PHE A 110 3.23 21.42 -7.32
N LEU A 111 3.98 21.02 -8.35
CA LEU A 111 4.21 21.80 -9.56
C LEU A 111 3.10 21.65 -10.60
N ASP A 112 2.33 20.56 -10.52
CA ASP A 112 1.07 20.35 -11.22
C ASP A 112 -0.07 21.16 -10.59
#